data_AF-A0A4Z0QG59-F1
#
_entry.id   AF-A0A4Z0QG59-F1
#
_cell.length_a   1.000
_cell.length_b   1.000
_cell.length_c   1.000
_cell.angle_alpha   90.00
_cell.angle_beta   90.00
_cell.angle_gamma   90.00
#
_symmetry.space_group_name_H-M   'P 1'
#
loop_
_entity.id
_entity.type
_entity.pdbx_description
1 polymer ?
#
loop_
_entity_poly.entity_id
_entity_poly.type
_entity_poly.pdbx_seq_one_letter_code
_entity_poly.pdbx_strand_id
1 'polypeptide(L)'
;MQPLDPVTALRNLLVTLLLAGALSACGSLFGKEIARLPVNAISTPGREVEEEATLQLQKDDEVALWSEMDMAYEGETPLRFQVQVLQNGTPYQQFELDPTAKNVTVGEVRTSIQGKTTWRFTGKNGALTIPAPGQYTFKARLVAAANPTLRIKKAELVLKK
;
A
#
# COMPACT_ATOMS: atom_id res chain seq x y z
N MET A 1 -24.96 -50.75 21.83
CA MET A 1 -25.12 -49.47 21.09
C MET A 1 -25.80 -48.49 22.04
N GLN A 2 -25.07 -47.52 22.58
CA GLN A 2 -25.65 -46.47 23.43
C GLN A 2 -26.23 -45.35 22.55
N PRO A 3 -27.44 -44.84 22.85
CA PRO A 3 -28.00 -43.71 22.12
C PRO A 3 -27.25 -42.43 22.49
N LEU A 4 -26.91 -41.64 21.48
CA LEU A 4 -26.31 -40.32 21.66
C LEU A 4 -27.34 -39.35 22.25
N ASP A 5 -27.02 -38.78 23.41
CA ASP A 5 -27.85 -37.76 24.07
C ASP A 5 -27.97 -36.51 23.17
N PRO A 6 -29.20 -36.08 22.82
CA PRO A 6 -29.43 -34.99 21.87
C PRO A 6 -28.93 -33.63 22.37
N VAL A 7 -28.84 -33.45 23.69
CA VAL A 7 -28.38 -32.21 24.34
C VAL A 7 -26.87 -32.00 24.14
N THR A 8 -26.09 -33.08 24.19
CA THR A 8 -24.64 -33.05 24.01
C THR A 8 -24.26 -32.80 22.55
N ALA A 9 -25.05 -33.36 21.62
CA ALA A 9 -24.88 -33.13 20.18
C ALA A 9 -25.19 -31.66 19.79
N LEU A 10 -26.25 -31.07 20.35
CA LEU A 10 -26.62 -29.67 20.09
C LEU A 10 -25.58 -28.68 20.64
N ARG A 11 -25.03 -28.96 21.84
CA ARG A 11 -23.98 -28.15 22.47
C ARG A 11 -22.66 -28.20 21.69
N ASN A 12 -22.28 -29.38 21.19
CA ASN A 12 -21.09 -29.51 20.34
C ASN A 12 -21.28 -28.83 18.97
N LEU A 13 -22.47 -28.92 18.37
CA LEU A 13 -22.76 -28.24 17.10
C LEU A 13 -22.69 -26.71 17.23
N LEU A 14 -23.17 -26.16 18.35
CA LEU A 14 -23.09 -24.72 18.63
C LEU A 14 -21.65 -24.22 18.79
N VAL A 15 -20.80 -24.99 19.47
CA VAL A 15 -19.38 -24.64 19.66
C VAL A 15 -18.62 -24.68 18.33
N THR A 16 -18.91 -25.64 17.46
CA THR A 16 -18.29 -25.72 16.12
C THR A 16 -18.75 -24.56 15.22
N LEU A 17 -20.01 -24.12 15.33
CA LEU A 17 -20.55 -22.99 14.56
C LEU A 17 -19.98 -21.63 15.01
N LEU A 18 -19.71 -21.47 16.31
CA LEU A 18 -19.06 -20.27 16.87
C LEU A 18 -17.57 -20.14 16.49
N LEU A 19 -16.85 -21.25 16.27
CA LEU A 19 -15.45 -21.22 15.81
C LEU A 19 -15.31 -20.92 14.31
N ALA A 20 -16.29 -21.30 13.48
CA ALA A 20 -16.24 -21.10 12.03
C ALA A 20 -16.42 -19.62 11.60
N GLY A 21 -17.04 -18.78 12.45
CA GLY A 21 -17.29 -17.36 12.15
C GLY A 21 -16.06 -16.44 12.26
N ALA A 22 -15.00 -16.87 12.94
CA ALA A 22 -13.85 -16.02 13.23
C ALA A 22 -12.80 -15.95 12.10
N LEU A 23 -12.90 -16.79 11.08
CA LEU A 23 -11.86 -16.91 10.03
C LEU A 23 -12.02 -15.93 8.86
N SER A 24 -13.19 -15.31 8.70
CA SER A 24 -13.48 -14.41 7.56
C SER A 24 -13.01 -12.96 7.77
N ALA A 25 -12.55 -12.61 8.98
CA ALA A 25 -12.22 -11.24 9.35
C ALA A 25 -10.77 -10.82 9.02
N CYS A 26 -9.90 -11.73 8.56
CA CYS A 26 -8.50 -11.40 8.28
C CYS A 26 -8.30 -10.42 7.10
N GLY A 27 -9.30 -10.26 6.22
CA GLY A 27 -9.19 -9.39 5.05
C GLY A 27 -9.34 -7.89 5.34
N SER A 28 -9.89 -7.49 6.50
CA SER A 28 -10.17 -6.07 6.79
C SER A 28 -9.00 -5.32 7.43
N LEU A 29 -7.97 -6.02 7.92
CA LEU A 29 -6.86 -5.41 8.66
C LEU A 29 -6.03 -4.41 7.83
N PHE A 30 -5.98 -4.56 6.50
CA PHE A 30 -5.10 -3.78 5.63
C PHE A 30 -5.82 -2.90 4.61
N GLY A 31 -7.16 -2.85 4.65
CA GLY A 31 -7.99 -2.18 3.66
C GLY A 31 -8.02 -2.89 2.30
N LYS A 32 -9.04 -2.59 1.49
CA LYS A 32 -9.19 -3.09 0.12
C LYS A 32 -8.41 -2.17 -0.82
N GLU A 33 -7.65 -2.76 -1.73
CA GLU A 33 -7.03 -2.01 -2.83
C GLU A 33 -8.10 -1.43 -3.76
N ILE A 34 -8.02 -0.12 -3.98
CA ILE A 34 -8.95 0.62 -4.85
C ILE A 34 -8.26 1.22 -6.08
N ALA A 35 -6.93 1.38 -6.04
CA ALA A 35 -6.11 1.75 -7.19
C ALA A 35 -4.63 1.44 -6.96
N ARG A 36 -3.87 1.41 -8.06
CA ARG A 36 -2.43 1.19 -8.09
C ARG A 36 -1.80 2.02 -9.20
N LEU A 37 -0.73 2.74 -8.85
CA LEU A 37 0.04 3.56 -9.78
C LEU A 37 1.42 2.88 -9.95
N PRO A 38 1.72 2.26 -11.10
CA PRO A 38 2.93 1.48 -11.30
C PRO A 38 4.15 2.34 -11.69
N VAL A 39 4.59 3.22 -10.80
CA VAL A 39 5.70 4.18 -10.95
C VAL A 39 7.10 3.52 -10.89
N ASN A 40 7.29 2.48 -11.71
CA ASN A 40 8.44 1.59 -11.71
C ASN A 40 9.73 2.20 -12.28
N ALA A 41 9.72 3.48 -12.67
CA ALA A 41 10.88 4.18 -13.21
C ALA A 41 11.11 5.52 -12.50
N ILE A 42 12.39 5.86 -12.33
CA ILE A 42 12.80 7.11 -11.70
C ILE A 42 12.67 8.25 -12.72
N SER A 43 11.98 9.31 -12.31
CA SER A 43 11.92 10.59 -13.00
C SER A 43 13.22 11.37 -12.81
N THR A 44 13.72 11.95 -13.89
CA THR A 44 14.96 12.74 -13.93
C THR A 44 14.72 14.03 -14.71
N PRO A 45 15.53 15.08 -14.52
CA PRO A 45 15.43 16.29 -15.34
C PRO A 45 15.47 15.95 -16.84
N GLY A 46 14.43 16.36 -17.57
CA GLY A 46 14.29 16.07 -19.01
C GLY A 46 13.65 14.71 -19.36
N ARG A 47 13.35 13.88 -18.35
CA ARG A 47 12.59 12.64 -18.50
C ARG A 47 11.73 12.39 -17.26
N GLU A 48 10.52 12.90 -17.32
CA GLU A 48 9.49 12.69 -16.31
C GLU A 48 8.70 11.42 -16.62
N VAL A 49 8.53 10.57 -15.61
CA VAL A 49 7.67 9.37 -15.68
C VAL A 49 6.65 9.49 -14.56
N GLU A 50 5.42 9.80 -14.95
CA GLU A 50 4.28 9.98 -14.08
C GLU A 50 3.22 8.91 -14.41
N GLU A 51 2.62 8.34 -13.37
CA GLU A 51 1.42 7.51 -13.49
C GLU A 51 0.27 8.18 -12.74
N GLU A 52 -0.95 7.87 -13.14
CA GLU A 52 -2.14 8.40 -12.50
C GLU A 52 -3.26 7.39 -12.32
N ALA A 53 -4.11 7.65 -11.32
CA ALA A 53 -5.35 6.92 -11.11
C ALA A 53 -6.44 7.88 -10.67
N THR A 54 -7.64 7.73 -11.24
CA THR A 54 -8.81 8.55 -10.92
C THR A 54 -9.86 7.73 -10.19
N LEU A 55 -10.36 8.25 -9.08
CA LEU A 55 -11.29 7.59 -8.18
C LEU A 55 -12.47 8.50 -7.88
N GLN A 56 -13.66 7.90 -7.75
CA GLN A 56 -14.80 8.59 -7.18
C GLN A 56 -14.80 8.36 -5.67
N LEU A 57 -14.61 9.42 -4.89
CA LEU A 57 -14.50 9.35 -3.43
C LEU A 57 -15.60 10.16 -2.76
N GLN A 58 -15.99 9.72 -1.57
CA GLN A 58 -16.97 10.39 -0.73
C GLN A 58 -16.28 11.20 0.36
N LYS A 59 -17.01 12.17 0.93
CA LYS A 59 -16.55 12.89 2.11
C LYS A 59 -16.23 11.91 3.24
N ASP A 60 -15.15 12.19 3.96
CA ASP A 60 -14.63 11.45 5.10
C ASP A 60 -14.11 10.03 4.77
N ASP A 61 -14.03 9.67 3.47
CA ASP A 61 -13.27 8.50 3.05
C ASP A 61 -11.80 8.64 3.50
N GLU A 62 -11.25 7.60 4.13
CA GLU A 62 -9.81 7.50 4.40
C GLU A 62 -9.14 6.67 3.28
N VAL A 63 -8.27 7.31 2.51
CA VAL A 63 -7.43 6.63 1.51
C VAL A 63 -6.06 6.38 2.09
N ALA A 64 -5.77 5.15 2.46
CA ALA A 64 -4.45 4.72 2.90
C ALA A 64 -3.46 4.68 1.71
N LEU A 65 -2.28 5.24 1.94
CA LEU A 65 -1.19 5.32 0.98
C LEU A 65 -0.16 4.24 1.31
N TRP A 66 0.03 3.29 0.40
CA TRP A 66 0.97 2.19 0.57
C TRP A 66 2.04 2.22 -0.52
N SER A 67 3.27 1.89 -0.16
CA SER A 67 4.36 1.64 -1.10
C SER A 67 4.58 0.14 -1.25
N GLU A 68 4.56 -0.36 -2.48
CA GLU A 68 5.05 -1.70 -2.80
C GLU A 68 6.37 -1.57 -3.57
N MET A 69 7.45 -2.04 -2.96
CA MET A 69 8.82 -1.81 -3.42
C MET A 69 9.54 -3.13 -3.64
N ASP A 70 10.36 -3.17 -4.69
CA ASP A 70 11.41 -4.16 -4.94
C ASP A 70 12.60 -3.41 -5.56
N MET A 71 13.63 -3.19 -4.76
CA MET A 71 14.78 -2.38 -5.14
C MET A 71 16.10 -2.98 -4.67
N ALA A 72 17.18 -2.61 -5.36
CA ALA A 72 18.54 -2.91 -4.95
C ALA A 72 19.45 -1.70 -5.12
N TYR A 73 20.40 -1.51 -4.20
CA TYR A 73 21.33 -0.37 -4.21
C TYR A 73 22.53 -0.62 -3.31
N GLU A 74 23.58 0.18 -3.49
CA GLU A 74 24.73 0.30 -2.61
C GLU A 74 24.76 1.68 -1.96
N GLY A 75 25.14 1.73 -0.68
CA GLY A 75 25.24 2.98 0.09
C GLY A 75 23.87 3.59 0.43
N GLU A 76 23.80 4.92 0.42
CA GLU A 76 22.55 5.64 0.66
C GLU A 76 21.72 5.78 -0.61
N THR A 77 20.41 5.73 -0.47
CA THR A 77 19.47 5.92 -1.57
C THR A 77 18.22 6.61 -1.06
N PRO A 78 18.23 7.95 -0.93
CA PRO A 78 17.02 8.69 -0.64
C PRO A 78 16.10 8.63 -1.87
N LEU A 79 14.97 7.97 -1.69
CA LEU A 79 13.93 7.74 -2.69
C LEU A 79 12.63 8.39 -2.20
N ARG A 80 11.88 9.05 -3.08
CA ARG A 80 10.62 9.71 -2.73
C ARG A 80 9.59 9.48 -3.82
N PHE A 81 8.37 9.14 -3.43
CA PHE A 81 7.22 9.38 -4.28
C PHE A 81 6.82 10.84 -4.11
N GLN A 82 6.67 11.55 -5.24
CA GLN A 82 6.02 12.85 -5.26
C GLN A 82 4.61 12.64 -5.77
N VAL A 83 3.63 13.03 -4.97
CA VAL A 83 2.21 12.78 -5.26
C VAL A 83 1.50 14.11 -5.40
N GLN A 84 0.78 14.29 -6.50
CA GLN A 84 -0.16 15.38 -6.71
C GLN A 84 -1.58 14.81 -6.72
N VAL A 85 -2.47 15.46 -5.99
CA VAL A 85 -3.89 15.12 -5.93
C VAL A 85 -4.69 16.25 -6.52
N LEU A 86 -5.56 15.92 -7.47
CA LEU A 86 -6.50 16.85 -8.09
C LEU A 86 -7.91 16.48 -7.64
N GLN A 87 -8.73 17.48 -7.33
CA GLN A 87 -10.16 17.33 -7.10
C GLN A 87 -10.91 17.95 -8.26
N ASN A 88 -11.71 17.16 -8.97
CA ASN A 88 -12.46 17.57 -10.17
C ASN A 88 -11.55 18.30 -11.19
N GLY A 89 -10.36 17.75 -11.42
CA GLY A 89 -9.36 18.33 -12.35
C GLY A 89 -8.61 19.56 -11.84
N THR A 90 -8.89 20.05 -10.63
CA THR A 90 -8.18 21.20 -10.03
C THR A 90 -7.16 20.71 -9.00
N PRO A 91 -5.92 21.21 -8.98
CA PRO A 91 -4.94 20.86 -7.95
C PRO A 91 -5.49 21.09 -6.54
N TYR A 92 -5.46 20.04 -5.72
CA TYR A 92 -5.97 20.04 -4.35
C TYR A 92 -4.83 19.95 -3.35
N GLN A 93 -3.91 19.01 -3.53
CA GLN A 93 -2.81 18.78 -2.60
C GLN A 93 -1.58 18.24 -3.32
N GLN A 94 -0.40 18.53 -2.79
CA GLN A 94 0.85 17.91 -3.20
C GLN A 94 1.66 17.54 -1.96
N PHE A 95 2.28 16.36 -1.97
CA PHE A 95 3.13 15.91 -0.87
C PHE A 95 4.19 14.93 -1.37
N GLU A 96 5.17 14.67 -0.51
CA GLU A 96 6.19 13.65 -0.75
C GLU A 96 6.07 12.53 0.26
N LEU A 97 6.41 11.32 -0.17
CA LEU A 97 6.35 10.13 0.62
C LEU A 97 7.69 9.39 0.51
N ASP A 98 8.33 9.19 1.66
CA ASP A 98 9.45 8.26 1.77
C ASP A 98 8.89 6.83 1.84
N PRO A 99 9.11 5.98 0.82
CA PRO A 99 8.56 4.63 0.83
C PRO A 99 9.12 3.79 1.98
N THR A 100 10.30 4.15 2.50
CA THR A 100 10.98 3.43 3.59
C THR A 100 10.51 3.85 4.97
N ALA A 101 9.91 5.05 5.10
CA ALA A 101 9.26 5.52 6.32
C ALA A 101 7.82 5.00 6.35
N LYS A 102 7.62 3.89 7.06
CA LYS A 102 6.36 3.13 7.07
C LYS A 102 5.91 2.81 8.49
N ASN A 103 4.60 2.93 8.73
CA ASN A 103 3.97 2.66 10.03
C ASN A 103 3.56 1.19 10.16
N VAL A 104 3.22 0.55 9.03
CA VAL A 104 2.85 -0.86 8.94
C VAL A 104 3.63 -1.47 7.80
N THR A 105 4.10 -2.71 7.97
CA THR A 105 4.90 -3.41 6.98
C THR A 105 4.40 -4.84 6.80
N VAL A 106 4.31 -5.30 5.56
CA VAL A 106 3.91 -6.65 5.17
C VAL A 106 4.93 -7.22 4.19
N GLY A 107 5.30 -8.49 4.38
CA GLY A 107 6.13 -9.24 3.44
C GLY A 107 7.53 -8.65 3.21
N GLU A 108 8.10 -7.97 4.21
CA GLU A 108 9.42 -7.36 4.09
C GLU A 108 10.53 -8.41 4.07
N VAL A 109 11.35 -8.33 3.04
CA VAL A 109 12.58 -9.10 2.88
C VAL A 109 13.70 -8.12 2.55
N ARG A 110 14.66 -7.99 3.46
CA ARG A 110 15.82 -7.11 3.31
C ARG A 110 17.10 -7.90 3.53
N THR A 111 17.99 -7.85 2.55
CA THR A 111 19.31 -8.47 2.61
C THR A 111 20.37 -7.40 2.37
N SER A 112 21.36 -7.32 3.25
CA SER A 112 22.50 -6.40 3.11
C SER A 112 23.81 -7.15 3.28
N ILE A 113 24.60 -7.27 2.21
CA ILE A 113 25.89 -7.96 2.20
C ILE A 113 26.92 -7.05 1.53
N GLN A 114 28.03 -6.75 2.24
CA GLN A 114 29.10 -5.88 1.73
C GLN A 114 28.59 -4.53 1.19
N GLY A 115 27.62 -3.91 1.88
CA GLY A 115 27.05 -2.62 1.48
C GLY A 115 26.01 -2.68 0.35
N LYS A 116 25.84 -3.83 -0.31
CA LYS A 116 24.77 -4.08 -1.29
C LYS A 116 23.50 -4.47 -0.57
N THR A 117 22.45 -3.67 -0.74
CA THR A 117 21.11 -3.94 -0.21
C THR A 117 20.19 -4.40 -1.32
N THR A 118 19.44 -5.47 -1.09
CA THR A 118 18.24 -5.84 -1.85
C THR A 118 17.06 -5.81 -0.89
N TRP A 119 15.99 -5.12 -1.26
CA TRP A 119 14.88 -4.86 -0.36
C TRP A 119 13.56 -4.91 -1.09
N ARG A 120 12.68 -5.81 -0.62
CA ARG A 120 11.30 -5.93 -1.05
C ARG A 120 10.38 -5.73 0.14
N PHE A 121 9.32 -4.94 -0.01
CA PHE A 121 8.31 -4.78 1.04
C PHE A 121 7.00 -4.18 0.49
N THR A 122 5.94 -4.33 1.26
CA THR A 122 4.72 -3.51 1.16
C THR A 122 4.54 -2.74 2.47
N GLY A 123 4.40 -1.42 2.43
CA GLY A 123 4.34 -0.59 3.65
C GLY A 123 3.28 0.50 3.60
N LYS A 124 2.51 0.69 4.69
CA LYS A 124 1.60 1.84 4.84
C LYS A 124 2.42 3.04 5.27
N ASN A 125 2.44 4.07 4.44
CA ASN A 125 3.20 5.29 4.70
C ASN A 125 2.34 6.40 5.31
N GLY A 126 1.04 6.41 5.00
CA GLY A 126 0.13 7.42 5.51
C GLY A 126 -1.32 7.18 5.07
N ALA A 127 -2.14 8.19 5.27
CA ALA A 127 -3.51 8.22 4.79
C ALA A 127 -3.95 9.65 4.48
N LEU A 128 -4.91 9.79 3.57
CA LEU A 128 -5.56 11.04 3.20
C LEU A 128 -7.05 10.94 3.52
N THR A 129 -7.57 11.86 4.33
CA THR A 129 -9.00 12.00 4.57
C THR A 129 -9.61 12.92 3.53
N ILE A 130 -10.67 12.47 2.87
CA ILE A 130 -11.31 13.19 1.77
C ILE A 130 -12.26 14.27 2.33
N PRO A 131 -12.05 15.57 2.03
CA PRO A 131 -12.82 16.64 2.66
C PRO A 131 -14.23 16.81 2.11
N ALA A 132 -14.47 16.38 0.86
CA ALA A 132 -15.71 16.56 0.13
C ALA A 132 -15.85 15.48 -0.97
N PRO A 133 -17.08 15.08 -1.35
CA PRO A 133 -17.26 14.10 -2.41
C PRO A 133 -16.80 14.67 -3.74
N GLY A 134 -16.28 13.81 -4.61
CA GLY A 134 -15.81 14.25 -5.92
C GLY A 134 -14.97 13.21 -6.64
N GLN A 135 -14.55 13.58 -7.85
CA GLN A 135 -13.56 12.83 -8.59
C GLN A 135 -12.16 13.28 -8.14
N TYR A 136 -11.34 12.34 -7.69
CA TYR A 136 -9.97 12.60 -7.27
C TYR A 136 -9.00 11.88 -8.20
N THR A 137 -8.07 12.63 -8.78
CA THR A 137 -6.98 12.08 -9.58
C THR A 137 -5.70 12.15 -8.76
N PHE A 138 -5.11 11.00 -8.50
CA PHE A 138 -3.80 10.87 -7.90
C PHE A 138 -2.79 10.73 -9.03
N LYS A 139 -1.78 11.57 -9.04
CA LYS A 139 -0.61 11.50 -9.92
C LYS A 139 0.60 11.23 -9.07
N ALA A 140 1.44 10.30 -9.49
CA ALA A 140 2.66 9.99 -8.77
C ALA A 140 3.84 9.92 -9.73
N ARG A 141 4.99 10.38 -9.26
CA ARG A 141 6.29 10.10 -9.87
C ARG A 141 7.29 9.68 -8.79
N LEU A 142 8.27 8.87 -9.18
CA LEU A 142 9.35 8.43 -8.31
C LEU A 142 10.59 9.28 -8.57
N VAL A 143 11.17 9.87 -7.54
CA VAL A 143 12.45 10.62 -7.63
C VAL A 143 13.47 10.03 -6.67
N ALA A 144 14.73 10.06 -7.06
CA ALA A 144 15.84 9.58 -6.22
C ALA A 144 17.03 10.53 -6.35
N ALA A 145 17.86 10.60 -5.31
CA ALA A 145 19.20 11.17 -5.50
C ALA A 145 20.01 10.30 -6.48
N ALA A 146 20.99 10.92 -7.13
CA ALA A 146 21.86 10.22 -8.07
C ALA A 146 22.59 9.06 -7.37
N ASN A 147 22.21 7.83 -7.72
CA ASN A 147 22.89 6.63 -7.29
C ASN A 147 22.99 5.67 -8.48
N PRO A 148 24.18 5.44 -9.06
CA PRO A 148 24.35 4.62 -10.26
C PRO A 148 24.10 3.13 -10.00
N THR A 149 24.07 2.70 -8.75
CA THR A 149 23.82 1.30 -8.34
C THR A 149 22.34 1.03 -8.08
N LEU A 150 21.52 2.07 -7.92
CA LEU A 150 20.09 1.92 -7.70
C LEU A 150 19.44 1.20 -8.88
N ARG A 151 18.69 0.15 -8.57
CA ARG A 151 17.85 -0.60 -9.49
C ARG A 151 16.46 -0.71 -8.88
N ILE A 152 15.46 -0.21 -9.59
CA ILE A 152 14.06 -0.37 -9.25
C ILE A 152 13.49 -1.48 -10.12
N LYS A 153 13.07 -2.59 -9.51
CA LYS A 153 12.29 -3.63 -10.19
C LYS A 153 10.80 -3.39 -10.02
N LYS A 154 10.41 -2.87 -8.86
CA LYS A 154 9.05 -2.46 -8.54
C LYS A 154 9.07 -1.24 -7.63
N ALA A 155 8.23 -0.26 -7.96
CA ALA A 155 7.90 0.88 -7.13
C ALA A 155 6.48 1.31 -7.48
N GLU A 156 5.52 0.96 -6.64
CA GLU A 156 4.11 1.18 -6.91
C GLU A 156 3.45 1.88 -5.72
N LEU A 157 2.71 2.94 -5.99
CA LEU A 157 1.85 3.58 -5.01
C LEU A 157 0.48 2.88 -5.05
N VAL A 158 0.12 2.22 -3.95
CA VAL A 158 -1.12 1.47 -3.82
C VAL A 158 -2.07 2.25 -2.91
N LEU A 159 -3.26 2.52 -3.43
CA LEU A 159 -4.31 3.23 -2.70
C LEU A 159 -5.28 2.19 -2.12
N LYS A 160 -5.53 2.26 -0.82
CA LYS A 160 -6.45 1.35 -0.12
C LYS A 160 -7.51 2.09 0.68
N LYS A 161 -8.69 1.49 0.82
CA LYS A 161 -9.82 1.99 1.63
C LYS A 161 -10.45 0.84 2.42
#